data_AF-A0AAD8MPD2-F1
#
_entry.id   AF-A0AAD8MPD2-F1
#
_cell.length_a   1.000
_cell.length_b   1.000
_cell.length_c   1.000
_cell.angle_alpha   90.00
_cell.angle_beta   90.00
_cell.angle_gamma   90.00
#
_symmetry.space_group_name_H-M   'P 1'
#
loop_
_entity.id
_entity.type
_entity.pdbx_description
1 polymer ?
#
loop_
_entity_poly.entity_id
_entity_poly.type
_entity_poly.pdbx_seq_one_letter_code
_entity_poly.pdbx_strand_id
1 'polypeptide(L)'
;MIGFKCRVFVIHSTTLESGYRLYKNAKKLNMTGDGFVWIATNIITDLFHSVSPKNMSLMQGIIGTKTYFQENSIEFQNSRKRFRSQYKNIYPDEEYNEPRIFASHAYDAIRRISAADFSRSRAEFQCVI
;
A
#
# COMPACT_ATOMS: atom_id res chain seq x y z
N MET A 1 31.14 -27.13 -12.27
CA MET A 1 29.82 -27.02 -11.60
C MET A 1 29.11 -25.78 -12.15
N ILE A 2 28.06 -25.95 -12.95
CA ILE A 2 27.18 -24.83 -13.31
C ILE A 2 26.19 -24.69 -12.16
N GLY A 3 26.50 -23.81 -11.20
CA GLY A 3 25.56 -23.45 -10.16
C GLY A 3 24.47 -22.59 -10.77
N PHE A 4 23.20 -23.00 -10.64
CA PHE A 4 22.07 -22.14 -10.99
C PHE A 4 22.15 -20.87 -10.14
N LYS A 5 22.57 -19.77 -10.76
CA LYS A 5 22.59 -18.45 -10.12
C LYS A 5 21.19 -17.87 -10.23
N CYS A 6 20.45 -17.83 -9.11
CA CYS A 6 19.18 -17.11 -9.06
C CYS A 6 19.41 -15.64 -9.42
N ARG A 7 18.67 -15.16 -10.42
CA ARG A 7 18.74 -13.78 -10.93
C ARG A 7 17.46 -12.99 -10.68
N VAL A 8 16.36 -13.67 -10.37
CA VAL A 8 15.06 -13.05 -10.10
C VAL A 8 14.72 -13.29 -8.63
N PHE A 9 14.41 -12.22 -7.92
CA PHE A 9 14.06 -12.24 -6.51
C PHE A 9 12.70 -11.58 -6.30
N VAL A 10 11.82 -12.24 -5.54
CA VAL A 10 10.51 -11.70 -5.17
C VAL A 10 10.51 -11.36 -3.69
N ILE A 11 10.24 -10.10 -3.37
CA ILE A 11 10.11 -9.60 -2.01
C ILE A 11 8.64 -9.64 -1.59
N HIS A 12 8.35 -10.55 -0.67
CA HIS A 12 7.08 -10.65 0.04
C HIS A 12 7.36 -10.57 1.54
N SER A 13 6.92 -9.51 2.19
CA SER A 13 7.24 -9.21 3.59
C SER A 13 6.05 -8.57 4.28
N THR A 14 5.88 -8.87 5.56
CA THR A 14 4.83 -8.29 6.41
C THR A 14 5.07 -6.80 6.70
N THR A 15 6.33 -6.35 6.63
CA THR A 15 6.69 -4.94 6.83
C THR A 15 7.57 -4.41 5.71
N LEU A 16 7.43 -3.12 5.42
CA LEU A 16 8.28 -2.39 4.49
C LEU A 16 9.75 -2.37 4.95
N GLU A 17 9.98 -2.22 6.25
CA GLU A 17 11.33 -2.17 6.84
C GLU A 17 12.11 -3.47 6.59
N SER A 18 11.48 -4.63 6.75
CA SER A 18 12.12 -5.91 6.47
C SER A 18 12.46 -6.08 4.99
N GLY A 19 11.55 -5.70 4.08
CA GLY A 19 11.81 -5.73 2.63
C GLY A 19 12.93 -4.77 2.22
N TYR A 20 12.96 -3.58 2.83
CA TYR A 20 14.01 -2.59 2.64
C TYR A 20 15.38 -3.10 3.11
N ARG A 21 15.46 -3.69 4.31
CA ARG A 21 16.71 -4.28 4.82
C ARG A 21 17.26 -5.38 3.92
N LEU A 22 16.37 -6.23 3.39
CA LEU A 22 16.74 -7.27 2.43
C LEU A 22 17.37 -6.65 1.17
N TYR A 23 16.68 -5.70 0.54
CA TYR A 23 17.18 -5.06 -0.69
C TYR A 23 18.47 -4.29 -0.45
N LYS A 24 18.59 -3.60 0.69
CA LYS A 24 19.81 -2.89 1.09
C LYS A 24 21.01 -3.85 1.20
N ASN A 25 20.81 -5.05 1.75
CA ASN A 25 21.88 -6.04 1.83
C ASN A 25 22.23 -6.63 0.46
N ALA A 26 21.22 -6.91 -0.38
CA ALA A 26 21.45 -7.34 -1.75
C ALA A 26 22.27 -6.33 -2.57
N LYS A 27 22.01 -5.03 -2.39
CA LYS A 27 22.78 -3.96 -3.02
C LYS A 27 24.25 -3.98 -2.61
N LYS A 28 24.54 -4.20 -1.32
CA LYS A 28 25.93 -4.37 -0.82
C LYS A 28 26.64 -5.60 -1.39
N LEU A 29 25.88 -6.64 -1.74
CA LEU A 29 26.39 -7.86 -2.35
C LEU A 29 26.46 -7.79 -3.88
N ASN A 30 26.25 -6.61 -4.48
CA ASN A 30 26.18 -6.39 -5.93
C ASN A 30 25.13 -7.28 -6.62
N MET A 31 24.03 -7.59 -5.93
CA MET A 31 22.93 -8.41 -6.45
C MET A 31 21.79 -7.56 -7.06
N THR A 32 22.00 -6.26 -7.28
CA THR A 32 21.01 -5.34 -7.86
C THR A 32 21.49 -4.69 -9.15
N GLY A 33 22.65 -5.09 -9.65
CA GLY A 33 23.22 -4.62 -10.92
C GLY A 33 22.73 -5.42 -12.11
N ASP A 34 23.45 -5.30 -13.23
CA ASP A 34 23.08 -5.93 -14.49
C ASP A 34 22.87 -7.45 -14.36
N GLY A 35 21.76 -7.92 -14.93
CA GLY A 35 21.38 -9.32 -14.89
C GLY A 35 20.61 -9.75 -13.64
N PHE A 36 20.23 -8.85 -12.74
CA PHE A 36 19.33 -9.12 -11.63
C PHE A 36 17.99 -8.40 -11.77
N VAL A 37 16.92 -9.07 -11.33
CA VAL A 37 15.57 -8.52 -11.29
C VAL A 37 15.01 -8.67 -9.89
N TRP A 38 14.50 -7.57 -9.34
CA TRP A 38 13.87 -7.53 -8.03
C TRP A 38 12.41 -7.12 -8.20
N ILE A 39 11.50 -7.96 -7.71
CA ILE A 39 10.07 -7.74 -7.77
C ILE A 39 9.56 -7.59 -6.34
N ALA A 40 8.85 -6.52 -6.03
CA ALA A 40 8.17 -6.35 -4.75
C ALA A 40 6.65 -6.48 -4.93
N THR A 41 6.03 -7.26 -4.04
CA THR A 41 4.58 -7.42 -3.99
C THR A 41 3.89 -6.15 -3.49
N ASN A 42 2.62 -5.99 -3.83
CA ASN A 42 1.77 -4.85 -3.44
C ASN A 42 1.73 -4.60 -1.93
N ILE A 43 1.93 -5.63 -1.10
CA ILE A 43 2.08 -5.49 0.35
C ILE A 43 3.14 -4.45 0.74
N ILE A 44 4.22 -4.37 -0.04
CA ILE A 44 5.35 -3.46 0.19
C ILE A 44 5.17 -2.19 -0.63
N THR A 45 4.89 -2.33 -1.92
CA THR A 45 4.87 -1.22 -2.88
C THR A 45 3.67 -0.29 -2.72
N ASP A 46 2.56 -0.75 -2.10
CA ASP A 46 1.47 0.15 -1.72
C ASP A 46 1.84 1.09 -0.56
N LEU A 47 2.89 0.75 0.20
CA LEU A 47 3.39 1.56 1.31
C LEU A 47 4.40 2.62 0.88
N PHE A 48 4.75 2.67 -0.40
CA PHE A 48 5.76 3.58 -0.93
C PHE A 48 5.37 5.06 -0.80
N HIS A 49 4.08 5.38 -0.81
CA HIS A 49 3.60 6.75 -0.57
C HIS A 49 3.75 7.22 0.88
N SER A 50 4.10 6.31 1.80
CA SER A 50 4.23 6.58 3.24
C SER A 50 5.67 6.56 3.74
N VAL A 51 6.66 6.61 2.84
CA VAL A 51 8.08 6.63 3.20
C VAL A 51 8.79 7.86 2.65
N SER A 52 9.83 8.27 3.36
CA SER A 52 10.63 9.41 2.96
C SER A 52 11.26 9.22 1.58
N PRO A 53 11.44 10.31 0.80
CA PRO A 53 12.10 10.26 -0.50
C PRO A 53 13.50 9.64 -0.44
N LYS A 54 14.22 9.84 0.68
CA LYS A 54 15.53 9.23 0.92
C LYS A 54 15.47 7.71 1.03
N ASN A 55 14.45 7.17 1.70
CA ASN A 55 14.28 5.72 1.79
C ASN A 55 13.76 5.15 0.48
N MET A 56 12.95 5.91 -0.26
CA MET A 56 12.46 5.55 -1.60
C MET A 56 13.61 5.38 -2.59
N SER A 57 14.55 6.31 -2.64
CA SER A 57 15.66 6.28 -3.61
C SER A 57 16.58 5.07 -3.42
N LEU A 58 16.62 4.49 -2.22
CA LEU A 58 17.37 3.27 -1.95
C LEU A 58 16.72 2.02 -2.54
N MET A 59 15.42 2.05 -2.80
CA MET A 59 14.64 0.97 -3.44
C MET A 59 14.55 1.13 -4.96
N GLN A 60 15.24 2.13 -5.53
CA GLN A 60 15.33 2.33 -6.98
C GLN A 60 15.86 1.06 -7.66
N GLY A 61 15.20 0.66 -8.75
CA GLY A 61 15.52 -0.56 -9.51
C GLY A 61 14.61 -1.77 -9.21
N ILE A 62 13.74 -1.67 -8.21
CA ILE A 62 12.72 -2.70 -7.94
C ILE A 62 11.50 -2.49 -8.83
N ILE A 63 10.99 -3.57 -9.42
CA ILE A 63 9.70 -3.61 -10.10
C ILE A 63 8.62 -3.90 -9.07
N GLY A 64 7.61 -3.05 -8.98
CA GLY A 64 6.53 -3.18 -8.00
C GLY A 64 5.16 -3.38 -8.64
N THR A 65 4.27 -4.06 -7.93
CA THR A 65 2.83 -4.08 -8.24
C THR A 65 2.09 -3.10 -7.32
N LYS A 66 1.20 -2.26 -7.83
CA LYS A 66 0.38 -1.37 -6.98
C LYS A 66 -1.07 -1.84 -7.03
N THR A 67 -1.76 -1.84 -5.90
CA THR A 67 -3.20 -2.07 -5.94
C THR A 67 -3.90 -0.90 -6.59
N TYR A 68 -4.78 -1.22 -7.54
CA TYR A 68 -5.46 -0.22 -8.34
C TYR A 68 -6.64 0.38 -7.58
N PHE A 69 -6.71 1.72 -7.61
CA PHE A 69 -7.88 2.49 -7.23
C PHE A 69 -8.25 3.43 -8.36
N GLN A 70 -9.55 3.72 -8.51
CA GLN A 70 -10.02 4.79 -9.39
C GLN A 70 -9.70 6.15 -8.75
N GLU A 71 -8.42 6.53 -8.75
CA GLU A 71 -7.92 7.72 -8.04
C GLU A 71 -8.58 9.03 -8.49
N ASN A 72 -9.12 9.05 -9.71
CA ASN A 72 -9.80 10.19 -10.31
C ASN A 72 -11.31 10.23 -10.04
N SER A 73 -11.88 9.21 -9.39
CA SER A 73 -13.29 9.23 -9.00
C SER A 73 -13.53 10.27 -7.91
N ILE A 74 -14.68 10.96 -7.98
CA ILE A 74 -15.07 11.98 -7.02
C ILE A 74 -15.18 11.37 -5.62
N GLU A 75 -15.71 10.14 -5.55
CA GLU A 75 -15.88 9.36 -4.33
C GLU A 75 -14.55 9.07 -3.65
N PHE A 76 -13.54 8.64 -4.41
CA PHE A 76 -12.20 8.39 -3.88
C PHE A 76 -11.55 9.69 -3.39
N GLN A 77 -11.62 10.77 -4.17
CA GLN A 77 -11.04 12.05 -3.78
C GLN A 77 -11.68 12.63 -2.51
N ASN A 78 -13.00 12.56 -2.39
CA ASN A 78 -13.72 13.02 -1.20
C ASN A 78 -13.35 12.18 0.04
N SER A 79 -13.30 10.86 -0.12
CA SER A 79 -12.92 9.94 0.96
C SER A 79 -11.47 10.17 1.41
N ARG A 80 -10.55 10.37 0.46
CA ARG A 80 -9.13 10.68 0.73
C ARG A 80 -8.98 12.01 1.46
N LYS A 81 -9.70 13.06 1.03
CA LYS A 81 -9.69 14.37 1.71
C LYS A 81 -10.19 14.27 3.16
N ARG A 82 -11.31 13.58 3.38
CA ARG A 82 -11.87 13.37 4.73
C ARG A 82 -10.90 12.58 5.61
N PHE A 83 -10.30 11.51 5.09
CA PHE A 83 -9.29 10.73 5.80
C PHE A 83 -8.11 11.59 6.24
N ARG A 84 -7.48 12.32 5.31
CA ARG A 84 -6.33 13.18 5.61
C ARG A 84 -6.64 14.22 6.69
N SER A 85 -7.82 14.84 6.62
CA SER A 85 -8.26 15.83 7.60
C SER A 85 -8.40 15.21 9.00
N GLN A 86 -9.05 14.05 9.12
CA GLN A 86 -9.20 13.38 10.42
C GLN A 86 -7.86 12.84 10.93
N TYR A 87 -7.05 12.24 10.07
CA TYR A 87 -5.76 11.67 10.43
C TYR A 87 -4.82 12.75 10.99
N LYS A 88 -4.74 13.92 10.35
CA LYS A 88 -3.93 15.05 10.83
C LYS A 88 -4.40 15.59 12.18
N ASN A 89 -5.71 15.57 12.45
CA ASN A 89 -6.22 16.01 13.75
C ASN A 89 -5.83 15.05 14.89
N ILE A 90 -5.75 13.75 14.61
CA ILE A 90 -5.39 12.72 15.60
C ILE A 90 -3.86 12.63 15.74
N TYR A 91 -3.13 12.75 14.63
CA TYR A 91 -1.68 12.61 14.53
C TYR A 91 -1.07 13.86 13.87
N PRO A 92 -0.93 14.97 14.62
CA PRO A 92 -0.48 16.25 14.06
C PRO A 92 0.99 16.24 13.61
N ASP A 93 1.82 15.40 14.23
CA ASP A 93 3.27 15.30 13.95
C ASP A 93 3.59 14.34 12.78
N GLU A 94 2.59 13.59 12.28
CA GLU A 94 2.78 12.66 11.17
C GLU A 94 2.73 13.38 9.82
N GLU A 95 3.86 13.34 9.10
CA GLU A 95 4.00 13.96 7.78
C GLU A 95 3.25 13.18 6.69
N TYR A 96 3.12 11.85 6.84
CA TYR A 96 2.50 10.97 5.85
C TYR A 96 1.05 10.65 6.24
N ASN A 97 0.09 11.37 5.66
CA ASN A 97 -1.33 11.25 5.98
C ASN A 97 -2.17 10.54 4.92
N GLU A 98 -1.53 9.83 3.98
CA GLU A 98 -2.23 9.08 2.96
C GLU A 98 -2.94 7.86 3.54
N PRO A 99 -4.20 7.59 3.14
CA PRO A 99 -4.86 6.36 3.55
C PRO A 99 -4.06 5.17 3.02
N ARG A 100 -3.64 4.31 3.95
CA ARG A 100 -3.10 3.00 3.61
C ARG A 100 -4.16 2.15 2.94
N ILE A 101 -3.72 1.17 2.16
CA ILE A 101 -4.61 0.29 1.42
C ILE A 101 -5.67 -0.41 2.29
N PHE A 102 -5.28 -0.85 3.49
CA PHE A 102 -6.21 -1.49 4.43
C PHE A 102 -7.30 -0.53 4.90
N ALA A 103 -6.99 0.76 5.07
CA ALA A 103 -7.99 1.76 5.42
C ALA A 103 -8.98 1.97 4.26
N SER A 104 -8.48 2.04 3.01
CA SER A 104 -9.33 2.12 1.82
C SER A 104 -10.23 0.89 1.66
N HIS A 105 -9.70 -0.32 1.89
CA HIS A 105 -10.48 -1.55 1.83
C HIS A 105 -11.53 -1.62 2.95
N ALA A 106 -11.18 -1.25 4.18
CA ALA A 106 -12.14 -1.22 5.28
C ALA A 106 -13.27 -0.22 5.02
N TYR A 107 -12.94 0.95 4.46
CA TYR A 107 -13.93 1.96 4.09
C TYR A 107 -14.89 1.44 3.01
N ASP A 108 -14.37 0.83 1.94
CA ASP A 108 -15.23 0.28 0.88
C ASP A 108 -16.08 -0.88 1.40
N ALA A 109 -15.51 -1.77 2.22
CA ALA A 109 -16.24 -2.87 2.84
C ALA A 109 -17.42 -2.37 3.68
N ILE A 110 -17.18 -1.42 4.60
CA ILE A 110 -18.23 -0.83 5.44
C ILE A 110 -19.27 -0.12 4.59
N ARG A 111 -18.85 0.65 3.58
CA ARG A 111 -19.77 1.35 2.67
C ARG A 111 -20.65 0.38 1.88
N ARG A 112 -20.11 -0.76 1.45
CA ARG A 112 -20.87 -1.77 0.72
C ARG A 112 -21.84 -2.52 1.64
N ILE A 113 -21.42 -2.83 2.87
CA ILE A 113 -22.29 -3.41 3.90
C ILE A 113 -23.45 -2.45 4.20
N SER A 114 -23.17 -1.17 4.46
CA SER A 114 -24.22 -0.18 4.77
C SER A 114 -25.15 0.08 3.59
N ALA A 115 -24.65 0.09 2.35
CA ALA A 115 -25.48 0.19 1.16
C ALA A 115 -26.39 -1.04 0.98
N ALA A 116 -25.87 -2.24 1.28
CA ALA A 116 -26.66 -3.46 1.25
C ALA A 116 -27.73 -3.46 2.35
N ASP A 117 -27.39 -3.09 3.57
CA ASP A 117 -28.34 -2.96 4.68
C ASP A 117 -29.40 -1.91 4.38
N PHE A 118 -29.04 -0.78 3.76
CA PHE A 118 -29.99 0.23 3.32
C PHE A 118 -30.91 -0.25 2.18
N SER A 119 -30.37 -1.06 1.26
CA SER A 119 -31.18 -1.70 0.21
C SER A 119 -32.14 -2.76 0.77
N ARG A 120 -31.74 -3.40 1.87
CA ARG A 120 -32.53 -4.40 2.60
C ARG A 120 -33.56 -3.75 3.52
N SER A 121 -33.25 -2.58 4.09
CA SER A 121 -34.16 -1.80 4.93
C SER A 121 -35.23 -1.03 4.15
N ARG A 122 -35.10 -0.92 2.81
CA ARG A 122 -36.23 -0.60 1.93
C ARG A 122 -37.23 -1.76 1.77
N ALA A 123 -36.86 -2.98 2.14
CA ALA A 123 -37.78 -4.11 2.18
C ALA A 123 -38.41 -4.30 3.57
N GLU A 124 -37.77 -3.90 4.67
CA GLU A 124 -38.29 -4.07 6.03
C GLU A 124 -37.70 -3.02 6.99
N PHE A 125 -38.57 -2.42 7.80
CA PHE A 125 -38.33 -1.31 8.73
C PHE A 125 -37.09 -1.40 9.66
N GLN A 126 -36.47 -0.22 9.90
CA GLN A 126 -36.12 0.40 11.20
C GLN A 126 -35.16 -0.27 12.22
N CYS A 127 -33.94 0.29 12.36
CA CYS A 127 -33.20 0.55 13.63
C CYS A 127 -31.87 1.27 13.31
N VAL A 128 -31.67 2.56 13.68
CA VAL A 128 -30.86 3.04 14.83
C VAL A 128 -29.56 2.26 15.05
N ILE A 129 -28.42 2.87 14.68
CA ILE A 129 -27.47 3.54 15.61
C ILE A 129 -26.89 4.77 14.89
#